data_AF-A0A4Z0HGD1-F1
#
_entry.id   AF-A0A4Z0HGD1-F1
#
_cell.length_a   1.000
_cell.length_b   1.000
_cell.length_c   1.000
_cell.angle_alpha   90.00
_cell.angle_beta   90.00
_cell.angle_gamma   90.00
#
_symmetry.space_group_name_H-M   'P 1'
#
loop_
_entity.id
_entity.type
_entity.pdbx_description
1 polymer ?
#
loop_
_entity_poly.entity_id
_entity_poly.type
_entity_poly.pdbx_seq_one_letter_code
_entity_poly.pdbx_strand_id
1 'polypeptide(L)'
;MRHPDSVEGVAVGFLVSTGGDTERVGRWWAWSLWGGLACWLIAFWWHWSRTSTWIFGLLLDPLMAAFYVGGFGAVVVGLVRRRLWLAAAIGVPLLLAVMIVVNPVWMVAPRTWFAMHRPLFERALETDPGPLDFGNQLPWKLRFLTVDGRVSSLTGSRFFPQWIGIPDDAGGYLYNPKESPEGVYMYGLVCTNPVDLGDGWWMCGLRNNGY
;
A
#
# COMPACT_ATOMS: atom_id res chain seq x y z
N MET A 1 5.13 27.17 -81.80
CA MET A 1 4.37 26.19 -81.00
C MET A 1 5.33 25.62 -79.97
N ARG A 2 5.12 25.93 -78.67
CA ARG A 2 5.98 25.51 -77.55
C ARG A 2 5.38 24.26 -76.90
N HIS A 3 6.24 23.27 -76.64
CA HIS A 3 5.95 22.12 -75.78
C HIS A 3 5.72 22.57 -74.33
N PRO A 4 4.81 21.93 -73.56
CA PRO A 4 4.69 22.16 -72.13
C PRO A 4 5.62 21.23 -71.34
N ASP A 5 6.22 21.82 -70.31
CA ASP A 5 7.20 21.25 -69.39
C ASP A 5 6.62 20.19 -68.43
N SER A 6 7.49 19.27 -68.03
CA SER A 6 7.26 18.14 -67.14
C SER A 6 6.86 18.53 -65.72
N VAL A 7 5.77 17.96 -65.23
CA VAL A 7 5.30 18.04 -63.84
C VAL A 7 5.69 16.74 -63.12
N GLU A 8 6.98 16.53 -62.84
CA GLU A 8 7.45 15.34 -62.09
C GLU A 8 8.26 15.67 -60.81
N GLY A 9 8.35 16.93 -60.42
CA GLY A 9 9.29 17.36 -59.36
C GLY A 9 8.76 17.46 -57.92
N VAL A 10 7.46 17.31 -57.63
CA VAL A 10 6.89 17.78 -56.34
C VAL A 10 6.39 16.67 -55.41
N ALA A 11 6.29 15.42 -55.86
CA ALA A 11 5.61 14.36 -55.08
C ALA A 11 6.52 13.50 -54.18
N VAL A 12 7.83 13.78 -54.06
CA VAL A 12 8.77 12.86 -53.36
C VAL A 12 9.16 13.35 -51.95
N GLY A 13 8.68 14.50 -51.49
CA GLY A 13 9.08 15.08 -50.20
C GLY A 13 8.28 14.67 -48.96
N PHE A 14 7.14 13.98 -49.09
CA PHE A 14 6.17 13.88 -47.99
C PHE A 14 5.99 12.50 -47.34
N LEU A 15 6.77 11.48 -47.73
CA LEU A 15 6.59 10.10 -47.24
C LEU A 15 7.67 9.60 -46.27
N VAL A 16 8.67 10.41 -45.91
CA VAL A 16 9.80 9.96 -45.07
C VAL A 16 9.67 10.41 -43.59
N SER A 17 8.68 11.24 -43.23
CA SER A 17 8.59 11.83 -41.88
C SER A 17 7.64 11.14 -40.89
N THR A 18 6.96 10.04 -41.22
CA THR A 18 5.95 9.41 -40.35
C THR A 18 6.40 8.12 -39.66
N GLY A 19 7.58 7.59 -40.01
CA GLY A 19 8.14 6.37 -39.41
C GLY A 19 8.71 6.56 -38.00
N GLY A 20 9.26 7.74 -37.68
CA GLY A 20 9.91 7.98 -36.38
C GLY A 20 8.95 8.25 -35.22
N ASP A 21 7.81 8.88 -35.49
CA ASP A 21 6.84 9.23 -34.45
C ASP A 21 5.98 8.03 -34.02
N THR A 22 5.70 7.09 -34.92
CA THR A 22 4.91 5.90 -34.59
C THR A 22 5.66 4.92 -33.69
N GLU A 23 6.97 4.75 -33.87
CA GLU A 23 7.82 3.98 -32.94
C GLU A 23 7.95 4.67 -31.59
N ARG A 24 8.11 6.00 -31.56
CA ARG A 24 8.26 6.78 -30.32
C ARG A 24 6.98 6.76 -29.49
N VAL A 25 5.81 6.90 -30.13
CA VAL A 25 4.49 6.76 -29.52
C VAL A 25 4.22 5.30 -29.10
N GLY A 26 4.65 4.34 -29.92
CA GLY A 26 4.57 2.90 -29.63
C GLY A 26 5.40 2.47 -28.42
N ARG A 27 6.50 3.16 -28.12
CA ARG A 27 7.30 2.89 -26.92
C ARG A 27 6.70 3.53 -25.67
N TRP A 28 6.15 4.73 -25.79
CA TRP A 28 5.74 5.54 -24.63
C TRP A 28 4.64 4.88 -23.79
N TRP A 29 3.63 4.26 -24.42
CA TRP A 29 2.57 3.55 -23.69
C TRP A 29 3.10 2.31 -22.96
N ALA A 30 4.07 1.60 -23.55
CA ALA A 30 4.69 0.43 -22.94
C ALA A 30 5.50 0.85 -21.70
N TRP A 31 6.23 1.96 -21.78
CA TRP A 31 6.90 2.56 -20.61
C TRP A 31 5.91 2.99 -19.53
N SER A 32 4.77 3.59 -19.89
CA SER A 32 3.74 3.95 -18.91
C SER A 32 3.14 2.72 -18.23
N LEU A 33 2.80 1.68 -18.99
CA LEU A 33 2.15 0.48 -18.45
C LEU A 33 3.12 -0.35 -17.61
N TRP A 34 4.29 -0.70 -18.16
CA TRP A 34 5.25 -1.55 -17.46
C TRP A 34 6.03 -0.80 -16.38
N GLY A 35 6.38 0.47 -16.64
CA GLY A 35 6.98 1.33 -15.62
C GLY A 35 6.00 1.62 -14.48
N GLY A 36 4.73 1.88 -14.80
CA GLY A 36 3.68 2.04 -13.80
C GLY A 36 3.47 0.80 -12.95
N LEU A 37 3.40 -0.38 -13.58
CA LEU A 37 3.29 -1.65 -12.86
C LEU A 37 4.52 -1.92 -11.99
N ALA A 38 5.73 -1.62 -12.46
CA ALA A 38 6.96 -1.77 -11.68
C ALA A 38 6.95 -0.84 -10.45
N CYS A 39 6.60 0.43 -10.62
CA CYS A 39 6.44 1.37 -9.49
C CYS A 39 5.42 0.86 -8.47
N TRP A 40 4.28 0.37 -8.95
CA TRP A 40 3.23 -0.18 -8.10
C TRP A 40 3.70 -1.42 -7.34
N LEU A 41 4.40 -2.35 -8.01
CA LEU A 41 4.95 -3.57 -7.38
C LEU A 41 6.04 -3.27 -6.35
N ILE A 42 6.89 -2.27 -6.59
CA ILE A 42 7.91 -1.84 -5.64
C ILE A 42 7.25 -1.29 -4.37
N ALA A 43 6.25 -0.41 -4.51
CA ALA A 43 5.52 0.14 -3.37
C ALA A 43 4.70 -0.93 -2.64
N PHE A 44 4.06 -1.86 -3.37
CA PHE A 44 3.39 -3.03 -2.78
C PHE A 44 4.37 -3.84 -1.93
N TRP A 45 5.52 -4.20 -2.50
CA TRP A 45 6.53 -5.01 -1.82
C TRP A 45 7.07 -4.30 -0.58
N TRP A 46 7.28 -2.99 -0.64
CA TRP A 46 7.65 -2.18 0.50
C TRP A 46 6.61 -2.25 1.62
N HIS A 47 5.34 -1.96 1.31
CA HIS A 47 4.26 -2.01 2.30
C HIS A 47 3.99 -3.42 2.84
N TRP A 48 4.24 -4.45 2.05
CA TRP A 48 4.09 -5.84 2.49
C TRP A 48 5.24 -6.29 3.42
N SER A 49 6.47 -5.92 3.08
CA SER A 49 7.67 -6.38 3.77
C SER A 49 7.96 -5.65 5.08
N ARG A 50 7.41 -4.43 5.25
CA ARG A 50 7.56 -3.50 6.39
C ARG A 50 8.64 -3.91 7.38
N THR A 51 9.88 -3.57 7.05
CA THR A 51 10.93 -3.40 8.05
C THR A 51 10.84 -1.97 8.57
N SER A 52 10.79 -1.79 9.90
CA SER A 52 10.77 -0.46 10.51
C SER A 52 11.96 0.39 10.04
N THR A 53 11.68 1.38 9.20
CA THR A 53 12.64 2.42 8.80
C THR A 53 12.28 3.73 9.49
N TRP A 54 12.12 3.70 10.80
CA TRP A 54 11.65 4.83 11.60
C TRP A 54 12.38 6.16 11.29
N ILE A 55 13.69 6.14 11.02
CA ILE A 55 14.47 7.33 10.63
C ILE A 55 14.07 7.88 9.25
N PHE A 56 13.72 6.99 8.33
CA PHE A 56 13.43 7.34 6.93
C PHE A 56 11.93 7.40 6.61
N GLY A 57 11.05 7.09 7.57
CA GLY A 57 9.60 7.01 7.37
C GLY A 57 9.02 8.30 6.79
N LEU A 58 9.46 9.46 7.29
CA LEU A 58 9.01 10.78 6.80
C LEU A 58 9.26 11.01 5.30
N LEU A 59 10.28 10.37 4.73
CA LEU A 59 10.62 10.49 3.31
C LEU A 59 10.10 9.28 2.50
N LEU A 60 10.28 8.08 3.03
CA LEU A 60 9.96 6.85 2.32
C LEU A 60 8.45 6.61 2.25
N ASP A 61 7.68 6.94 3.29
CA ASP A 61 6.22 6.78 3.27
C ASP A 61 5.56 7.62 2.16
N PRO A 62 5.80 8.94 2.03
CA PRO A 62 5.22 9.71 0.93
C PRO A 62 5.78 9.30 -0.43
N LEU A 63 7.05 8.91 -0.52
CA LEU A 63 7.65 8.44 -1.77
C LEU A 63 6.99 7.14 -2.26
N MET A 64 6.81 6.16 -1.36
CA MET A 64 6.17 4.89 -1.69
C MET A 64 4.68 5.08 -1.98
N ALA A 65 4.00 5.95 -1.25
CA ALA A 65 2.62 6.33 -1.58
C ALA A 65 2.53 6.94 -2.98
N ALA A 66 3.48 7.81 -3.36
CA ALA A 66 3.55 8.39 -4.70
C ALA A 66 3.80 7.33 -5.78
N PHE A 67 4.67 6.35 -5.52
CA PHE A 67 4.90 5.22 -6.43
C PHE A 67 3.65 4.34 -6.60
N TYR A 68 2.89 4.13 -5.52
CA TYR A 68 1.69 3.32 -5.54
C TYR A 68 0.56 4.00 -6.34
N VAL A 69 0.26 5.26 -6.04
CA VAL A 69 -0.77 6.04 -6.73
C VAL A 69 -0.37 6.37 -8.17
N GLY A 70 0.87 6.83 -8.37
CA GLY A 70 1.41 7.17 -9.68
C GLY A 70 1.53 5.95 -10.59
N GLY A 71 2.01 4.82 -10.05
CA GLY A 71 2.10 3.55 -10.77
C GLY A 71 0.73 3.04 -11.21
N PHE A 72 -0.26 3.07 -10.31
CA PHE A 72 -1.64 2.72 -10.63
C PHE A 72 -2.20 3.62 -11.76
N GLY A 73 -2.05 4.94 -11.64
CA GLY A 73 -2.50 5.88 -12.66
C GLY A 73 -1.86 5.64 -14.02
N ALA A 74 -0.56 5.36 -14.06
CA ALA A 74 0.17 5.06 -15.29
C ALA A 74 -0.31 3.75 -15.96
N VAL A 75 -0.65 2.72 -15.17
CA VAL A 75 -1.27 1.49 -15.67
C VAL A 75 -2.65 1.79 -16.28
N VAL A 76 -3.51 2.53 -15.58
CA VAL A 76 -4.83 2.91 -16.10
C VAL A 76 -4.71 3.67 -17.43
N VAL A 77 -3.84 4.69 -17.48
CA VAL A 77 -3.60 5.47 -18.70
C VAL A 77 -3.09 4.60 -19.84
N GLY A 78 -2.14 3.69 -19.55
CA GLY A 78 -1.62 2.75 -20.54
C GLY A 78 -2.70 1.81 -21.12
N LEU A 79 -3.55 1.27 -20.25
CA LEU A 79 -4.63 0.36 -20.64
C LEU A 79 -5.73 1.07 -21.46
N VAL A 80 -6.15 2.26 -21.03
CA VAL A 80 -7.17 3.06 -21.72
C VAL A 80 -6.67 3.52 -23.09
N ARG A 81 -5.42 4.00 -23.19
CA ARG A 81 -4.84 4.44 -24.48
C ARG A 81 -4.73 3.31 -25.49
N ARG A 82 -4.45 2.08 -25.05
CA ARG A 82 -4.40 0.89 -25.93
C ARG A 82 -5.77 0.26 -26.19
N ARG A 83 -6.85 0.83 -25.61
CA ARG A 83 -8.22 0.28 -25.70
C ARG A 83 -8.30 -1.18 -25.24
N LEU A 84 -7.46 -1.56 -24.27
CA LEU A 84 -7.47 -2.89 -23.67
C LEU A 84 -8.56 -2.97 -22.59
N TRP A 85 -9.82 -2.78 -22.99
CA TRP A 85 -10.94 -2.62 -22.05
C TRP A 85 -11.14 -3.81 -21.13
N LEU A 86 -10.92 -5.04 -21.62
CA LEU A 86 -11.01 -6.25 -20.78
C LEU A 86 -9.91 -6.27 -19.70
N ALA A 87 -8.67 -5.95 -20.06
CA ALA A 87 -7.58 -5.89 -19.10
C ALA A 87 -7.78 -4.73 -18.11
N ALA A 88 -8.35 -3.61 -18.54
CA ALA A 88 -8.73 -2.51 -17.66
C ALA A 88 -9.84 -2.92 -16.68
N ALA A 89 -10.89 -3.58 -17.17
CA ALA A 89 -12.03 -4.00 -16.38
C ALA A 89 -11.67 -5.01 -15.28
N ILE A 90 -10.62 -5.82 -15.48
CA ILE A 90 -10.17 -6.81 -14.49
C ILE A 90 -8.99 -6.28 -13.67
N GLY A 91 -7.97 -5.75 -14.33
CA GLY A 91 -6.71 -5.36 -13.71
C GLY A 91 -6.86 -4.15 -12.79
N VAL A 92 -7.65 -3.15 -13.18
CA VAL A 92 -7.80 -1.92 -12.38
C VAL A 92 -8.51 -2.20 -11.05
N PRO A 93 -9.66 -2.91 -11.01
CA PRO A 93 -10.28 -3.28 -9.74
C PRO A 93 -9.38 -4.18 -8.88
N LEU A 94 -8.63 -5.10 -9.49
CA LEU A 94 -7.72 -5.97 -8.75
C LEU A 94 -6.60 -5.17 -8.08
N LEU A 95 -5.92 -4.29 -8.82
CA LEU A 95 -4.86 -3.43 -8.28
C LEU A 95 -5.41 -2.51 -7.17
N LEU A 96 -6.61 -1.97 -7.37
CA LEU A 96 -7.28 -1.16 -6.37
C LEU A 96 -7.63 -1.96 -5.10
N ALA A 97 -8.14 -3.18 -5.26
CA ALA A 97 -8.43 -4.05 -4.13
C ALA A 97 -7.17 -4.40 -3.34
N VAL A 98 -6.08 -4.78 -4.01
CA VAL A 98 -4.79 -5.04 -3.34
C VAL A 98 -4.25 -3.77 -2.67
N MET A 99 -4.43 -2.60 -3.28
CA MET A 99 -4.07 -1.33 -2.68
C MET A 99 -4.84 -1.09 -1.37
N ILE A 100 -6.16 -1.29 -1.35
CA ILE A 100 -6.98 -1.10 -0.14
C ILE A 100 -6.62 -2.11 0.95
N VAL A 101 -6.34 -3.36 0.58
CA VAL A 101 -6.04 -4.46 1.52
C VAL A 101 -4.67 -4.32 2.17
N VAL A 102 -3.66 -3.81 1.45
CA VAL A 102 -2.26 -3.77 1.96
C VAL A 102 -1.84 -2.40 2.47
N ASN A 103 -2.46 -1.32 1.97
CA ASN A 103 -2.15 0.02 2.44
C ASN A 103 -2.74 0.23 3.85
N PRO A 104 -2.04 0.93 4.77
CA PRO A 104 -2.51 1.28 6.11
C PRO A 104 -3.79 2.14 6.17
N VAL A 105 -4.92 1.61 5.69
CA VAL A 105 -6.25 2.25 5.78
C VAL A 105 -6.66 2.48 7.23
N TRP A 106 -6.00 1.83 8.19
CA TRP A 106 -6.15 2.14 9.62
C TRP A 106 -6.01 3.63 9.93
N MET A 107 -5.23 4.41 9.17
CA MET A 107 -5.14 5.86 9.40
C MET A 107 -6.48 6.59 9.18
N VAL A 108 -7.37 6.01 8.38
CA VAL A 108 -8.66 6.60 7.99
C VAL A 108 -9.83 5.87 8.63
N ALA A 109 -9.78 4.54 8.74
CA ALA A 109 -10.84 3.71 9.30
C ALA A 109 -10.27 2.46 10.01
N PRO A 110 -9.72 2.60 11.24
CA PRO A 110 -9.18 1.50 12.04
C PRO A 110 -10.13 0.31 12.20
N ARG A 111 -11.41 0.56 12.52
CA ARG A 111 -12.37 -0.53 12.76
C ARG A 111 -12.59 -1.37 11.51
N THR A 112 -12.73 -0.72 10.36
CA THR A 112 -12.88 -1.40 9.06
C THR A 112 -11.61 -2.16 8.69
N TRP A 113 -10.43 -1.57 8.92
CA TRP A 113 -9.15 -2.25 8.72
C TRP A 113 -9.05 -3.51 9.57
N PHE A 114 -9.35 -3.41 10.86
CA PHE A 114 -9.36 -4.55 11.77
C PHE A 114 -10.36 -5.61 11.31
N ALA A 115 -11.62 -5.24 11.05
CA ALA A 115 -12.67 -6.17 10.64
C ALA A 115 -12.30 -6.93 9.36
N MET A 116 -11.72 -6.25 8.37
CA MET A 116 -11.26 -6.86 7.10
C MET A 116 -10.13 -7.87 7.32
N HIS A 117 -9.25 -7.61 8.29
CA HIS A 117 -8.05 -8.41 8.55
C HIS A 117 -8.17 -9.32 9.78
N ARG A 118 -9.32 -9.34 10.43
CA ARG A 118 -9.54 -10.06 11.69
C ARG A 118 -9.12 -11.53 11.64
N PRO A 119 -9.44 -12.32 10.60
CA PRO A 119 -8.96 -13.70 10.51
C PRO A 119 -7.43 -13.84 10.45
N LEU A 120 -6.73 -12.81 9.95
CA LEU A 120 -5.27 -12.79 9.90
C LEU A 120 -4.67 -12.36 11.23
N PHE A 121 -5.32 -11.44 11.95
CA PHE A 121 -4.98 -11.10 13.33
C PHE A 121 -5.16 -12.29 14.27
N GLU A 122 -6.24 -13.06 14.12
CA GLU A 122 -6.47 -14.29 14.88
C GLU A 122 -5.36 -15.32 14.63
N ARG A 123 -4.96 -15.52 13.36
CA ARG A 123 -3.78 -16.36 13.05
C ARG A 123 -2.48 -15.80 13.62
N ALA A 124 -2.34 -14.48 13.68
CA ALA A 124 -1.16 -13.85 14.24
C ALA A 124 -1.00 -14.13 15.76
N LEU A 125 -2.09 -14.49 16.47
CA LEU A 125 -2.05 -14.97 17.86
C LEU A 125 -1.32 -16.31 18.03
N GLU A 126 -0.97 -17.02 16.96
CA GLU A 126 -0.10 -18.21 17.05
C GLU A 126 1.38 -17.83 17.20
N THR A 127 1.74 -16.58 16.85
CA THR A 127 3.12 -16.11 16.93
C THR A 127 3.49 -15.81 18.38
N ASP A 128 4.58 -16.38 18.89
CA ASP A 128 5.10 -16.00 20.20
C ASP A 128 5.64 -14.56 20.18
N PRO A 129 5.06 -13.63 20.97
CA PRO A 129 5.55 -12.25 21.04
C PRO A 129 6.97 -12.15 21.60
N GLY A 130 7.46 -13.18 22.31
CA GLY A 130 8.81 -13.21 22.86
C GLY A 130 9.06 -12.23 24.01
N PRO A 131 10.30 -12.20 24.54
CA PRO A 131 10.65 -11.43 25.73
C PRO A 131 11.14 -10.01 25.43
N LEU A 132 11.29 -9.63 24.15
CA LEU A 132 11.82 -8.33 23.76
C LEU A 132 10.78 -7.23 24.00
N ASP A 133 11.26 -6.04 24.39
CA ASP A 133 10.38 -4.88 24.66
C ASP A 133 9.50 -4.51 23.46
N PHE A 134 10.01 -4.67 22.24
CA PHE A 134 9.28 -4.43 20.98
C PHE A 134 8.74 -5.71 20.33
N GLY A 135 8.80 -6.83 21.04
CA GLY A 135 8.33 -8.12 20.59
C GLY A 135 9.08 -8.74 19.41
N ASN A 136 8.52 -9.85 18.92
CA ASN A 136 9.07 -10.69 17.87
C ASN A 136 8.45 -10.38 16.50
N GLN A 137 9.18 -10.77 15.45
CA GLN A 137 8.67 -10.65 14.08
C GLN A 137 7.51 -11.61 13.83
N LEU A 138 6.45 -11.08 13.25
CA LEU A 138 5.40 -11.89 12.65
C LEU A 138 5.97 -12.73 11.48
N PRO A 139 5.36 -13.89 11.20
CA PRO A 139 5.60 -14.61 9.96
C PRO A 139 5.48 -13.65 8.78
N TRP A 140 6.34 -13.79 7.78
CA TRP A 140 6.42 -12.88 6.62
C TRP A 140 5.04 -12.50 6.04
N LYS A 141 4.13 -13.46 5.95
CA LYS A 141 2.79 -13.30 5.38
C LYS A 141 1.85 -12.41 6.22
N LEU A 142 2.21 -12.12 7.47
CA LEU A 142 1.41 -11.38 8.45
C LEU A 142 2.04 -10.05 8.86
N ARG A 143 3.26 -9.74 8.38
CA ARG A 143 3.99 -8.52 8.79
C ARG A 143 3.24 -7.24 8.44
N PHE A 144 2.56 -7.22 7.30
CA PHE A 144 1.78 -6.05 6.86
C PHE A 144 0.66 -5.66 7.84
N LEU A 145 0.26 -6.53 8.76
CA LEU A 145 -0.76 -6.25 9.77
C LEU A 145 -0.32 -5.21 10.81
N THR A 146 0.98 -4.92 10.91
CA THR A 146 1.55 -4.01 11.92
C THR A 146 2.55 -3.06 11.28
N VAL A 147 2.84 -1.95 11.95
CA VAL A 147 3.69 -0.88 11.40
C VAL A 147 5.13 -1.34 11.15
N ASP A 148 5.62 -2.29 11.95
CA ASP A 148 6.99 -2.78 11.96
C ASP A 148 7.09 -4.30 11.76
N GLY A 149 5.96 -4.96 11.47
CA GLY A 149 5.91 -6.40 11.25
C GLY A 149 6.07 -7.24 12.51
N ARG A 150 5.77 -6.70 13.70
CA ARG A 150 5.98 -7.35 14.99
C ARG A 150 4.72 -7.49 15.82
N VAL A 151 4.79 -8.38 16.80
CA VAL A 151 3.80 -8.52 17.88
C VAL A 151 4.53 -8.56 19.21
N SER A 152 4.02 -7.83 20.20
CA SER A 152 4.60 -7.78 21.55
C SER A 152 3.59 -8.20 22.61
N SER A 153 4.10 -8.47 23.82
CA SER A 153 3.30 -8.82 24.99
C SER A 153 3.38 -7.68 26.01
N LEU A 154 2.25 -7.02 26.26
CA LEU A 154 2.11 -5.90 27.19
C LEU A 154 1.15 -6.30 28.32
N THR A 155 1.69 -6.60 29.50
CA THR A 155 0.89 -6.91 30.70
C THR A 155 -0.19 -7.99 30.44
N GLY A 156 0.19 -9.06 29.73
CA GLY A 156 -0.74 -10.16 29.38
C GLY A 156 -1.61 -9.91 28.15
N SER A 157 -1.60 -8.70 27.58
CA SER A 157 -2.24 -8.37 26.31
C SER A 157 -1.26 -8.54 25.15
N ARG A 158 -1.70 -9.11 24.04
CA ARG A 158 -0.88 -9.10 22.80
C ARG A 158 -1.12 -7.82 22.04
N PHE A 159 -0.06 -7.11 21.69
CA PHE A 159 -0.14 -5.82 21.03
C PHE A 159 0.35 -5.87 19.59
N PHE A 160 -0.46 -5.31 18.70
CA PHE A 160 -0.24 -5.21 17.26
C PHE A 160 -0.19 -3.73 16.87
N PRO A 161 1.00 -3.11 16.90
CA PRO A 161 1.14 -1.67 16.68
C PRO A 161 0.75 -1.30 15.25
N GLN A 162 -0.12 -0.31 15.10
CA GLN A 162 -0.46 0.28 13.79
C GLN A 162 0.40 1.52 13.51
N TRP A 163 0.89 2.18 14.55
CA TRP A 163 1.91 3.23 14.49
C TRP A 163 2.70 3.29 15.80
N ILE A 164 3.92 3.84 15.69
CA ILE A 164 4.84 4.11 16.78
C ILE A 164 5.42 5.50 16.52
N GLY A 165 5.26 6.43 17.47
CA GLY A 165 5.69 7.82 17.42
C GLY A 165 6.91 8.10 18.31
N ILE A 166 7.47 9.30 18.15
CA ILE A 166 8.57 9.84 18.96
C ILE A 166 8.00 11.00 19.81
N PRO A 167 8.40 11.17 21.08
CA PRO A 167 9.41 10.38 21.80
C PRO A 167 8.92 9.05 22.36
N ASP A 168 7.62 8.92 22.63
CA ASP A 168 7.03 7.77 23.32
C ASP A 168 5.52 7.82 23.07
N ASP A 169 5.06 7.24 21.96
CA ASP A 169 3.64 7.20 21.62
C ASP A 169 3.34 6.02 20.70
N ALA A 170 2.17 5.38 20.85
CA ALA A 170 1.77 4.29 19.96
C ALA A 170 0.27 4.05 20.00
N GLY A 171 -0.22 3.42 18.94
CA GLY A 171 -1.60 2.96 18.87
C GLY A 171 -1.72 1.71 18.04
N GLY A 172 -2.71 0.89 18.38
CA GLY A 172 -2.92 -0.37 17.68
C GLY A 172 -4.04 -1.21 18.26
N TYR A 173 -3.99 -2.49 17.92
CA TYR A 173 -4.94 -3.49 18.39
C TYR A 173 -4.32 -4.31 19.51
N LEU A 174 -5.11 -4.57 20.55
CA LEU A 174 -4.74 -5.41 21.67
C LEU A 174 -5.65 -6.62 21.73
N TYR A 175 -5.09 -7.77 22.07
CA TYR A 175 -5.86 -8.97 22.38
C TYR A 175 -5.66 -9.35 23.84
N ASN A 176 -6.74 -9.28 24.61
CA ASN A 176 -6.83 -9.79 25.97
C ASN A 176 -8.25 -10.35 26.18
N PRO A 177 -8.41 -11.68 26.27
CA PRO A 177 -9.72 -12.31 26.42
C PRO A 177 -10.30 -12.23 27.83
N LYS A 178 -9.52 -11.76 28.82
CA LYS A 178 -9.94 -11.75 30.24
C LYS A 178 -10.46 -10.39 30.68
N GLU A 179 -9.80 -9.32 30.27
CA GLU A 179 -10.09 -7.98 30.76
C GLU A 179 -9.76 -6.89 29.74
N SER A 180 -10.30 -5.71 30.01
CA SER A 180 -9.99 -4.48 29.26
C SER A 180 -8.50 -4.14 29.39
N PRO A 181 -7.81 -3.73 28.30
CA PRO A 181 -6.41 -3.31 28.36
C PRO A 181 -6.24 -1.86 28.86
N GLU A 182 -7.23 -1.31 29.56
CA GLU A 182 -7.13 0.00 30.18
C GLU A 182 -5.96 0.02 31.17
N GLY A 183 -5.13 1.07 31.09
CA GLY A 183 -3.90 1.21 31.88
C GLY A 183 -2.67 0.54 31.27
N VAL A 184 -2.79 -0.25 30.19
CA VAL A 184 -1.63 -0.87 29.53
C VAL A 184 -0.76 0.19 28.86
N TYR A 185 0.55 0.15 29.10
CA TYR A 185 1.54 1.06 28.50
C TYR A 185 2.00 0.56 27.13
N MET A 186 1.59 1.26 26.07
CA MET A 186 1.88 0.97 24.66
C MET A 186 3.01 1.87 24.18
N TYR A 187 4.27 1.45 24.40
CA TYR A 187 5.47 2.13 23.90
C TYR A 187 5.47 3.66 24.12
N GLY A 188 5.04 4.11 25.29
CA GLY A 188 4.92 5.53 25.57
C GLY A 188 3.52 6.03 25.90
N LEU A 189 2.50 5.42 25.31
CA LEU A 189 1.11 5.83 25.51
C LEU A 189 0.38 4.85 26.43
N VAL A 190 -0.19 5.36 27.53
CA VAL A 190 -1.10 4.57 28.36
C VAL A 190 -2.46 4.45 27.67
N CYS A 191 -2.99 3.24 27.58
CA CYS A 191 -4.32 3.03 27.05
C CYS A 191 -5.39 3.52 28.04
N THR A 192 -6.12 4.58 27.72
CA THR A 192 -7.09 5.21 28.65
C THR A 192 -8.56 5.05 28.25
N ASN A 193 -8.85 4.80 26.97
CA ASN A 193 -10.21 4.63 26.47
C ASN A 193 -10.24 3.49 25.45
N PRO A 194 -10.04 2.24 25.88
CA PRO A 194 -10.03 1.12 24.96
C PRO A 194 -11.41 0.95 24.31
N VAL A 195 -11.41 0.80 22.99
CA VAL A 195 -12.61 0.53 22.22
C VAL A 195 -12.72 -0.99 22.04
N ASP A 196 -13.81 -1.57 22.54
CA ASP A 196 -14.12 -2.99 22.34
C ASP A 196 -14.40 -3.27 20.86
N LEU A 197 -13.75 -4.31 20.33
CA LEU A 197 -13.90 -4.83 18.97
C LEU A 197 -14.53 -6.24 18.95
N GLY A 198 -14.84 -6.81 20.12
CA GLY A 198 -15.42 -8.13 20.32
C GLY A 198 -14.38 -9.24 20.49
N ASP A 199 -14.80 -10.32 21.18
CA ASP A 199 -14.02 -11.55 21.38
C ASP A 199 -12.60 -11.32 21.94
N GLY A 200 -12.48 -10.40 22.90
CA GLY A 200 -11.21 -10.08 23.56
C GLY A 200 -10.30 -9.16 22.75
N TRP A 201 -10.76 -8.62 21.62
CA TRP A 201 -10.05 -7.61 20.85
C TRP A 201 -10.43 -6.21 21.27
N TRP A 202 -9.43 -5.36 21.34
CA TRP A 202 -9.54 -3.98 21.75
C TRP A 202 -8.70 -3.11 20.84
N MET A 203 -9.07 -1.85 20.75
CA MET A 203 -8.33 -0.83 20.03
C MET A 203 -7.99 0.33 20.96
N CYS A 204 -6.75 0.81 20.87
CA CYS A 204 -6.30 1.94 21.67
C CYS A 204 -5.28 2.79 20.92
N GLY A 205 -5.22 4.10 21.21
CA GLY A 205 -4.35 5.03 20.48
C GLY A 205 -4.72 5.19 19.00
N LEU A 206 -5.95 4.83 18.60
CA LEU A 206 -6.47 4.98 17.23
C LEU A 206 -7.78 5.77 17.25
N ARG A 207 -8.10 6.42 16.13
CA ARG A 207 -9.36 7.14 15.97
C ARG A 207 -10.54 6.15 16.03
N ASN A 208 -11.56 6.47 16.82
CA ASN A 208 -12.78 5.66 16.87
C ASN A 208 -13.68 5.95 15.66
N ASN A 209 -13.32 5.41 14.49
CA ASN A 209 -14.07 5.53 13.25
C ASN A 209 -13.84 4.31 12.33
N GLY A 210 -14.59 4.28 11.22
CA GLY A 210 -14.91 3.01 10.56
C GLY A 210 -16.02 2.31 11.35
N TYR A 211 -16.93 1.65 10.66
CA TYR A 211 -18.07 0.98 11.30
C TYR A 211 -17.61 -0.21 12.16
#